data_AF-E3L8N0-F1
#
_entry.id   AF-E3L8N0-F1
#
_cell.length_a   1.000
_cell.length_b   1.000
_cell.length_c   1.000
_cell.angle_alpha   90.00
_cell.angle_beta   90.00
_cell.angle_gamma   90.00
#
_symmetry.space_group_name_H-M   'P 1'
#
loop_
_entity.id
_entity.type
_entity.pdbx_description
1 polymer ?
#
loop_
_entity_poly.entity_id
_entity_poly.type
_entity_poly.pdbx_seq_one_letter_code
_entity_poly.pdbx_strand_id
1 'polypeptide(L)'
;MSYVGLTLQKSALSSYLPYFQAAGFVQIISASPLGNVLLTTQGPPDWQPAPQALCQVIKEVVKSIQTTHHLSIERISLLYSMYFPHTVIGFSSVDKVKAAFEVLGEIQNPKDASSISSAQASVQDALKSSGYLNWSWPLPSD
;
A
#
# COMPACT_ATOMS: atom_id res chain seq x y z
N MET A 1 7.00 -0.62 16.98
CA MET A 1 5.82 0.16 16.52
C MET A 1 5.70 0.03 15.00
N SER A 2 4.66 -0.63 14.47
CA SER A 2 4.39 -0.64 13.03
C SER A 2 3.23 0.31 12.75
N TYR A 3 3.51 1.45 12.12
CA TYR A 3 2.51 2.50 11.87
C TYR A 3 1.48 2.16 10.80
N VAL A 4 1.77 1.17 9.94
CA VAL A 4 0.91 0.81 8.82
C VAL A 4 0.81 -0.72 8.72
N GLY A 5 -0.42 -1.24 8.61
CA GLY A 5 -0.70 -2.67 8.69
C GLY A 5 -1.28 -3.29 7.42
N LEU A 6 -1.84 -2.48 6.51
CA LEU A 6 -2.45 -2.93 5.27
C LEU A 6 -2.10 -1.97 4.12
N THR A 7 -1.10 -2.36 3.35
CA THR A 7 -0.63 -1.71 2.11
C THR A 7 -0.20 -2.79 1.12
N LEU A 8 0.07 -2.38 -0.12
CA LEU A 8 0.62 -3.29 -1.12
C LEU A 8 1.95 -3.96 -0.69
N GLN A 9 2.76 -3.26 0.12
CA GLN A 9 4.02 -3.79 0.66
C GLN A 9 3.82 -4.65 1.92
N LYS A 10 2.71 -4.49 2.64
CA LYS A 10 2.49 -5.12 3.94
C LYS A 10 1.05 -5.51 4.19
N SER A 11 0.81 -6.80 4.42
CA SER A 11 -0.52 -7.36 4.65
C SER A 11 -0.74 -7.88 6.07
N ALA A 12 0.09 -7.45 7.02
CA ALA A 12 0.09 -7.95 8.41
C ALA A 12 -1.29 -7.82 9.09
N LEU A 13 -2.04 -6.74 8.83
CA LEU A 13 -3.38 -6.52 9.41
C LEU A 13 -4.32 -7.70 9.14
N SER A 14 -4.29 -8.25 7.92
CA SER A 14 -5.14 -9.38 7.52
C SER A 14 -4.94 -10.61 8.40
N SER A 15 -3.70 -10.86 8.84
CA SER A 15 -3.38 -11.97 9.75
C SER A 15 -3.88 -11.75 11.18
N TYR A 16 -4.07 -10.49 11.60
CA TYR A 16 -4.57 -10.15 12.94
C TYR A 16 -6.10 -9.99 13.00
N LEU A 17 -6.80 -9.87 11.86
CA LEU A 17 -8.27 -9.72 11.84
C LEU A 17 -9.01 -10.80 12.67
N PRO A 18 -8.68 -12.10 12.57
CA PRO A 18 -9.37 -13.13 13.36
C PRO A 18 -9.17 -12.95 14.87
N TYR A 19 -7.97 -12.52 15.28
CA TYR A 19 -7.66 -12.26 16.69
C TYR A 19 -8.46 -11.08 17.23
N PHE A 20 -8.57 -9.99 16.45
CA PHE A 20 -9.36 -8.84 16.85
C PHE A 20 -10.85 -9.17 16.95
N GLN A 21 -11.37 -9.97 16.01
CA GLN A 21 -12.75 -10.45 16.08
C GLN A 21 -13.00 -11.29 17.34
N ALA A 22 -12.09 -12.24 17.66
CA ALA A 22 -12.19 -13.07 18.85
C ALA A 22 -12.08 -12.26 20.16
N ALA A 23 -11.32 -11.16 20.16
CA ALA A 23 -11.21 -10.24 21.28
C ALA A 23 -12.41 -9.28 21.41
N GLY A 24 -13.39 -9.34 20.51
CA GLY A 24 -14.61 -8.53 20.57
C GLY A 24 -14.49 -7.13 19.95
N PHE A 25 -13.44 -6.85 19.17
CA PHE A 25 -13.35 -5.59 18.44
C PHE A 25 -14.38 -5.55 17.31
N VAL A 26 -15.31 -4.60 17.41
CA VAL A 26 -16.43 -4.45 16.48
C VAL A 26 -16.02 -3.75 15.18
N GLN A 27 -15.00 -2.90 15.24
CA GLN A 27 -14.54 -2.12 14.09
C GLN A 27 -13.03 -1.93 14.12
N ILE A 28 -12.42 -2.02 12.95
CA ILE A 28 -10.98 -1.86 12.73
C ILE A 28 -10.84 -0.82 11.63
N ILE A 29 -9.97 0.16 11.85
CA ILE A 29 -9.66 1.20 10.86
C ILE A 29 -8.23 0.95 10.36
N SER A 30 -8.07 0.83 9.04
CA SER A 30 -6.76 0.85 8.38
C SER A 30 -6.41 2.28 8.03
N ALA A 31 -5.14 2.67 8.19
CA ALA A 31 -4.68 4.01 7.86
C ALA A 31 -3.46 3.98 6.96
N SER A 32 -3.26 5.05 6.19
CA SER A 32 -2.09 5.27 5.34
C SER A 32 -1.85 4.16 4.29
N PRO A 33 -2.82 3.91 3.38
CA PRO A 33 -2.72 2.86 2.36
C PRO A 33 -1.56 3.07 1.35
N LEU A 34 -0.91 4.25 1.34
CA LEU A 34 0.29 4.54 0.56
C LEU A 34 1.59 4.28 1.33
N GLY A 35 1.54 3.64 2.49
CA GLY A 35 2.72 3.33 3.31
C GLY A 35 3.47 4.58 3.76
N ASN A 36 2.74 5.61 4.22
CA ASN A 36 3.31 6.90 4.63
C ASN A 36 4.22 7.51 3.55
N VAL A 37 3.71 7.68 2.32
CA VAL A 37 4.43 8.25 1.16
C VAL A 37 5.46 7.30 0.53
N LEU A 38 5.63 6.06 1.01
CA LEU A 38 6.47 5.07 0.33
C LEU A 38 5.96 4.77 -1.08
N LEU A 39 4.68 4.44 -1.20
CA LEU A 39 4.07 3.96 -2.44
C LEU A 39 3.50 5.14 -3.24
N THR A 40 4.39 6.01 -3.71
CA THR A 40 4.03 7.15 -4.57
C THR A 40 4.88 7.21 -5.83
N THR A 41 4.35 7.73 -6.93
CA THR A 41 5.07 7.89 -8.21
C THR A 41 6.29 8.80 -8.07
N GLN A 42 6.26 9.77 -7.17
CA GLN A 42 7.41 10.62 -6.83
C GLN A 42 8.52 9.83 -6.10
N GLY A 43 8.19 8.64 -5.61
CA GLY A 43 9.04 7.82 -4.76
C GLY A 43 9.11 8.35 -3.32
N PRO A 44 9.74 7.57 -2.42
CA PRO A 44 9.93 7.99 -1.03
C PRO A 44 10.79 9.26 -0.96
N PRO A 45 10.36 10.29 -0.20
CA PRO A 45 11.14 11.51 0.00
C PRO A 45 12.38 11.26 0.87
N ASP A 46 13.36 12.16 0.82
CA ASP A 46 14.65 11.98 1.51
C ASP A 46 14.53 11.93 3.04
N TRP A 47 13.50 12.55 3.61
CA TRP A 47 13.21 12.51 5.05
C TRP A 47 12.51 11.22 5.50
N GLN A 48 12.17 10.30 4.58
CA GLN A 48 11.52 9.03 4.91
C GLN A 48 12.47 8.18 5.78
N PRO A 49 12.08 7.75 6.99
CA PRO A 49 12.98 7.02 7.89
C PRO A 49 13.22 5.56 7.47
N ALA A 50 12.57 5.09 6.41
CA ALA A 50 12.65 3.69 5.99
C ALA A 50 14.07 3.36 5.49
N PRO A 51 14.51 2.09 5.58
CA PRO A 51 15.83 1.69 5.11
C PRO A 51 16.08 2.17 3.68
N GLN A 52 17.26 2.73 3.43
CA GLN A 52 17.60 3.28 2.12
C GLN A 52 17.44 2.23 1.00
N ALA A 53 17.79 0.98 1.26
CA ALA A 53 17.60 -0.13 0.34
C ALA A 53 16.12 -0.39 0.01
N LEU A 54 15.20 -0.31 0.99
CA LEU A 54 13.76 -0.36 0.73
C LEU A 54 13.33 0.81 -0.14
N CYS A 55 13.78 2.02 0.18
CA CYS A 55 13.44 3.20 -0.62
C CYS A 55 13.92 3.07 -2.08
N GLN A 56 15.08 2.48 -2.32
CA GLN A 56 15.59 2.23 -3.68
C GLN A 56 14.77 1.19 -4.43
N VAL A 57 14.47 0.06 -3.79
CA VAL A 57 13.59 -0.98 -4.37
C VAL A 57 12.25 -0.37 -4.77
N ILE A 58 11.64 0.45 -3.92
CA ILE A 58 10.37 1.10 -4.23
C ILE A 58 10.51 2.03 -5.44
N LYS A 59 11.58 2.82 -5.54
CA LYS A 59 11.84 3.68 -6.73
C LYS A 59 11.95 2.86 -8.01
N GLU A 60 12.64 1.72 -7.96
CA GLU A 60 12.79 0.80 -9.11
C GLU A 60 11.44 0.18 -9.51
N VAL A 61 10.68 -0.28 -8.52
CA VAL A 61 9.35 -0.86 -8.73
C VAL A 61 8.39 0.16 -9.34
N VAL A 62 8.38 1.40 -8.84
CA VAL A 62 7.56 2.49 -9.39
C VAL A 62 7.87 2.69 -10.87
N LYS A 63 9.15 2.75 -11.24
CA LYS A 63 9.59 2.91 -12.62
C LYS A 63 9.18 1.72 -13.50
N SER A 64 9.33 0.49 -12.99
CA SER A 64 8.94 -0.73 -13.71
C SER A 64 7.43 -0.75 -13.98
N ILE A 65 6.60 -0.48 -12.96
CA ILE A 65 5.14 -0.45 -13.11
C ILE A 65 4.68 0.62 -14.10
N GLN A 66 5.27 1.81 -14.04
CA GLN A 66 4.94 2.88 -14.98
C GLN A 66 5.31 2.50 -16.43
N THR A 67 6.38 1.75 -16.63
CA THR A 67 6.87 1.33 -17.95
C THR A 67 6.07 0.15 -18.51
N THR A 68 5.76 -0.85 -17.67
CA THR A 68 5.17 -2.13 -18.10
C THR A 68 3.64 -2.10 -18.11
N HIS A 69 3.03 -1.46 -17.11
CA HIS A 69 1.57 -1.45 -16.94
C HIS A 69 0.93 -0.10 -17.27
N HIS A 70 1.74 0.96 -17.42
CA HIS A 70 1.25 2.34 -17.62
C HIS A 70 0.30 2.81 -16.51
N LEU A 71 0.51 2.33 -15.29
CA LEU A 71 -0.28 2.67 -14.11
C LEU A 71 0.57 3.43 -13.08
N SER A 72 -0.09 4.20 -12.20
CA SER A 72 0.55 4.76 -11.01
C SER A 72 0.54 3.74 -9.86
N ILE A 73 1.61 3.76 -9.04
CA ILE A 73 1.69 2.88 -7.88
C ILE A 73 0.64 3.25 -6.82
N GLU A 74 0.26 4.54 -6.73
CA GLU A 74 -0.81 5.02 -5.86
C GLU A 74 -2.13 4.34 -6.20
N ARG A 75 -2.50 4.31 -7.49
CA ARG A 75 -3.75 3.67 -7.94
C ARG A 75 -3.76 2.20 -7.54
N ILE A 76 -2.67 1.47 -7.77
CA ILE A 76 -2.55 0.05 -7.42
C ILE A 76 -2.62 -0.16 -5.89
N SER A 77 -1.95 0.70 -5.11
CA SER A 77 -1.92 0.61 -3.65
C SER A 77 -3.26 0.95 -3.01
N LEU A 78 -3.98 1.93 -3.57
CA LEU A 78 -5.34 2.28 -3.16
C LEU A 78 -6.31 1.15 -3.50
N LEU A 79 -6.25 0.62 -4.73
CA LEU A 79 -7.06 -0.54 -5.13
C LEU A 79 -6.83 -1.72 -4.19
N TYR A 80 -5.58 -2.00 -3.80
CA TYR A 80 -5.27 -3.07 -2.85
C TYR A 80 -5.86 -2.82 -1.46
N SER A 81 -5.63 -1.63 -0.91
CA SER A 81 -5.91 -1.35 0.52
C SER A 81 -7.37 -0.99 0.78
N MET A 82 -8.03 -0.31 -0.16
CA MET A 82 -9.41 0.17 -0.03
C MET A 82 -10.47 -0.94 -0.23
N TYR A 83 -10.07 -2.16 -0.61
CA TYR A 83 -10.92 -3.33 -0.40
C TYR A 83 -11.26 -3.54 1.08
N PHE A 84 -10.44 -3.00 1.99
CA PHE A 84 -10.78 -2.92 3.40
C PHE A 84 -11.69 -1.69 3.66
N PRO A 85 -12.92 -1.91 4.14
CA PRO A 85 -14.00 -0.90 4.10
C PRO A 85 -13.75 0.34 4.98
N HIS A 86 -12.90 0.24 5.99
CA HIS A 86 -12.62 1.34 6.92
C HIS A 86 -11.19 1.84 6.75
N THR A 87 -10.87 2.33 5.55
CA THR A 87 -9.54 2.85 5.23
C THR A 87 -9.52 4.38 5.29
N VAL A 88 -8.58 4.93 6.06
CA VAL A 88 -8.33 6.37 6.18
C VAL A 88 -7.06 6.75 5.44
N ILE A 89 -7.15 7.77 4.60
CA ILE A 89 -6.04 8.33 3.84
C ILE A 89 -6.04 9.86 3.93
N GLY A 90 -4.85 10.44 4.11
CA GLY A 90 -4.62 11.88 4.01
C GLY A 90 -4.18 12.30 2.61
N PHE A 91 -4.68 13.43 2.13
CA PHE A 91 -4.30 14.01 0.85
C PHE A 91 -3.78 15.44 1.02
N SER A 92 -2.78 15.79 0.20
CA SER A 92 -2.18 17.13 0.20
C SER A 92 -2.80 18.08 -0.84
N SER A 93 -3.70 17.59 -1.71
CA SER A 93 -4.34 18.38 -2.75
C SER A 93 -5.69 17.78 -3.15
N VAL A 94 -6.56 18.62 -3.72
CA VAL A 94 -7.90 18.23 -4.20
C VAL A 94 -7.81 17.23 -5.37
N ASP A 95 -6.80 17.35 -6.23
CA ASP A 95 -6.66 16.43 -7.37
C ASP A 95 -6.37 14.99 -6.91
N LYS A 96 -5.60 14.82 -5.83
CA LYS A 96 -5.38 13.49 -5.24
C LYS A 96 -6.66 12.93 -4.62
N VAL A 97 -7.52 13.79 -4.06
CA VAL A 97 -8.83 13.38 -3.56
C VAL A 97 -9.70 12.86 -4.71
N LYS A 98 -9.76 13.59 -5.83
CA LYS A 98 -10.51 13.17 -7.03
C LYS A 98 -10.02 11.82 -7.56
N ALA A 99 -8.71 11.64 -7.69
CA ALA A 99 -8.12 10.37 -8.13
C ALA A 99 -8.48 9.20 -7.18
N ALA A 100 -8.55 9.44 -5.87
CA ALA A 100 -8.99 8.42 -4.92
C ALA A 100 -10.49 8.09 -5.03
N PHE A 101 -11.33 9.06 -5.37
CA PHE A 101 -12.74 8.81 -5.66
C PHE A 101 -12.93 7.99 -6.95
N GLU A 102 -12.11 8.21 -7.97
CA GLU A 102 -12.10 7.37 -9.17
C GLU A 102 -11.78 5.92 -8.80
N VAL A 103 -10.73 5.69 -8.01
CA VAL A 103 -10.39 4.35 -7.49
C VAL A 103 -11.52 3.74 -6.67
N LEU A 104 -12.19 4.51 -5.81
CA LEU A 104 -13.35 4.03 -5.05
C LEU A 104 -14.49 3.57 -5.99
N GLY A 105 -14.76 4.34 -7.04
CA GLY A 105 -15.75 3.98 -8.05
C GLY A 105 -15.40 2.69 -8.79
N GLU A 106 -14.11 2.45 -9.06
CA GLU A 106 -13.63 1.20 -9.65
C GLU A 106 -13.81 0.00 -8.71
N ILE A 107 -13.56 0.15 -7.41
CA ILE A 107 -13.78 -0.92 -6.43
C ILE A 107 -15.26 -1.29 -6.35
N GLN A 108 -16.14 -0.29 -6.41
CA GLN A 108 -17.59 -0.50 -6.40
C GLN A 108 -18.10 -1.15 -7.70
N ASN A 109 -17.46 -0.87 -8.84
CA ASN A 109 -17.85 -1.36 -10.16
C ASN A 109 -16.63 -1.87 -10.95
N PRO A 110 -16.11 -3.07 -10.63
CA PRO A 110 -14.90 -3.60 -11.25
C PRO A 110 -15.15 -3.93 -12.73
N LYS A 111 -14.42 -3.26 -13.62
CA LYS A 111 -14.53 -3.44 -15.09
C LYS A 111 -13.41 -4.28 -15.70
N ASP A 112 -12.19 -4.18 -15.15
CA ASP A 112 -11.01 -4.88 -15.67
C ASP A 112 -10.03 -5.26 -14.54
N ALA A 113 -10.23 -6.43 -13.94
CA ALA A 113 -9.45 -6.90 -12.78
C ALA A 113 -8.10 -7.55 -13.16
N SER A 114 -7.91 -7.91 -14.43
CA SER A 114 -6.76 -8.69 -14.92
C SER A 114 -5.45 -7.89 -14.86
N SER A 115 -5.46 -6.68 -15.44
CA SER A 115 -4.27 -5.81 -15.49
C SER A 115 -3.83 -5.34 -14.09
N ILE A 116 -4.78 -5.06 -13.21
CA ILE A 116 -4.49 -4.63 -11.83
C ILE A 116 -3.86 -5.77 -11.02
N SER A 117 -4.41 -6.98 -11.11
CA SER A 117 -3.92 -8.13 -10.34
C SER A 117 -2.48 -8.49 -10.74
N SER A 118 -2.17 -8.44 -12.03
CA SER A 118 -0.80 -8.68 -12.52
C SER A 118 0.19 -7.59 -12.09
N ALA A 119 -0.23 -6.33 -12.07
CA ALA A 119 0.59 -5.23 -11.56
C ALA A 119 0.83 -5.35 -10.04
N GLN A 120 -0.20 -5.71 -9.26
CA GLN A 120 -0.08 -5.96 -7.83
C GLN A 120 0.91 -7.10 -7.54
N ALA A 121 0.79 -8.22 -8.25
CA ALA A 121 1.69 -9.36 -8.12
C ALA A 121 3.14 -8.94 -8.44
N SER A 122 3.35 -8.20 -9.52
CA SER A 122 4.68 -7.73 -9.92
C SER A 122 5.35 -6.85 -8.85
N VAL A 123 4.58 -5.95 -8.21
CA VAL A 123 5.08 -5.15 -7.06
C VAL A 123 5.45 -6.06 -5.89
N GLN A 124 4.56 -6.98 -5.53
CA GLN A 124 4.78 -7.87 -4.38
C GLN A 124 5.96 -8.82 -4.60
N ASP A 125 6.15 -9.32 -5.81
CA ASP A 125 7.26 -10.21 -6.18
C ASP A 125 8.61 -9.49 -6.14
N ALA A 126 8.66 -8.24 -6.60
CA ALA A 126 9.87 -7.40 -6.49
C ALA A 126 10.23 -7.10 -5.02
N LEU A 127 9.24 -6.78 -4.20
CA LEU A 127 9.42 -6.57 -2.76
C LEU A 127 9.81 -7.86 -2.03
N LYS A 128 9.28 -9.01 -2.46
CA LYS A 128 9.62 -10.32 -1.91
C LYS A 128 11.04 -10.71 -2.25
N SER A 129 11.45 -10.54 -3.50
CA SER A 129 12.80 -10.87 -3.99
C SER A 129 13.88 -10.01 -3.35
N SER A 130 13.55 -8.78 -2.99
CA SER A 130 14.45 -7.87 -2.26
C SER A 130 14.43 -8.05 -0.73
N GLY A 131 13.59 -8.96 -0.21
CA GLY A 131 13.49 -9.23 1.22
C GLY A 131 12.72 -8.16 2.02
N TYR A 132 12.02 -7.25 1.35
CA TYR A 132 11.29 -6.15 2.00
C TYR A 132 9.76 -6.31 2.00
N LEU A 133 9.21 -7.36 1.40
CA LEU A 133 7.79 -7.69 1.58
C LEU A 133 7.50 -7.93 3.06
N ASN A 134 6.46 -7.27 3.60
CA ASN A 134 6.10 -7.28 5.01
C ASN A 134 7.18 -6.74 5.98
N TRP A 135 8.23 -6.07 5.48
CA TRP A 135 9.20 -5.39 6.33
C TRP A 135 8.50 -4.49 7.35
N SER A 136 9.02 -4.49 8.57
CA SER A 136 8.51 -3.73 9.69
C SER A 136 9.64 -3.09 10.45
N TRP A 137 9.36 -1.95 11.07
CA TRP A 137 10.27 -1.33 12.02
C TRP A 137 10.71 -2.32 13.09
N PRO A 138 12.01 -2.34 13.43
CA PRO A 138 12.48 -3.14 14.55
C PRO A 138 11.69 -2.74 15.81
N LEU A 139 11.40 -3.73 16.64
CA LEU A 139 10.92 -3.47 17.98
C LEU A 139 12.06 -2.76 18.74
N PRO A 140 11.76 -1.73 19.56
CA PRO A 140 12.75 -1.22 20.50
C PRO A 140 13.31 -2.40 21.29
N SER A 141 14.63 -2.43 21.45
CA SER A 141 15.25 -3.32 22.43
C SER A 141 14.82 -2.83 23.82
N ASP A 142 14.29 -3.74 24.64
CA ASP A 142 14.03 -3.47 26.05
C ASP A 142 15.32 -3.05 26.79
#